data_AF-A0AAJ4THI6-F1
#
_entry.id   AF-A0AAJ4THI6-F1
#
_cell.length_a   1.000
_cell.length_b   1.000
_cell.length_c   1.000
_cell.angle_alpha   90.00
_cell.angle_beta   90.00
_cell.angle_gamma   90.00
#
_symmetry.space_group_name_H-M   'P 1'
#
loop_
_entity.id
_entity.type
_entity.pdbx_description
1 polymer ?
#
loop_
_entity_poly.entity_id
_entity_poly.type
_entity_poly.pdbx_seq_one_letter_code
_entity_poly.pdbx_strand_id
1 'polypeptide(L)'
;MTSDGNWSSNFTLDKNDAFHNKKILFSSNASLDSYIHYGKNTIKLQTGENVLFVYDLDKKWIPINHHNNKGNFINNLEYIEKTWSTTILKEYIHPEIKLEFTYQGQKSTLSNIDVGAPNELLINTFDIGLLTPPRNEHLFLNKFELNRQYYQTVPVSKLIVSRYEPIHLLKVVMPDGQVFTKNAPDEGGGHSGSMRELITKSFYADGVNTANYGVNSSAPDTDSFVLTPQITAYNSVGMYKNGRVVHGWSGGRGKATLYSTDNNEISHEFGHNFGLGDHHGGAEGGSHAAANKKNSTWLWDSDNNYFIPNMYKNGTLNHDGMNGGEAYDARYNVYTAYTPNSFIEIQNRFENQHVFSEESKTGYKKWDPEIKEMVDAYLELSQYNAIEFTAINGSDITTNDLNSLLKKNKNVIIYNGNGYHAQKINIPLANENNKNAILRIESIADYNSELHVNNKIKLIKKNDSICYISDGYTWNRKDNNETILYKVPYKQGVPVVTLMGFYDPKDVIDSYIYPSLYGSYGMVYSHDKKIDTQMPYLEVIFEDGKISQYQLHNFRSNEEMMNKFHVNIERSLNPIKANLYINNKIVHSREVEIKKNRLLTTINGDIV
;
A
#
# COMPACT_ATOMS: atom_id res chain seq x y z
N MET A 1 21.95 -30.88 -23.59
CA MET A 1 21.19 -31.93 -24.31
C MET A 1 22.18 -33.01 -24.70
N THR A 2 21.84 -34.29 -24.49
CA THR A 2 22.68 -35.43 -24.89
C THR A 2 22.03 -36.18 -26.06
N SER A 3 22.85 -36.69 -26.98
CA SER A 3 22.43 -37.52 -28.11
C SER A 3 23.54 -38.51 -28.47
N ASP A 4 23.24 -39.48 -29.33
CA ASP A 4 24.30 -40.35 -29.87
C ASP A 4 25.35 -39.51 -30.61
N GLY A 5 26.63 -39.74 -30.30
CA GLY A 5 27.76 -38.94 -30.78
C GLY A 5 28.00 -37.61 -30.03
N ASN A 6 27.08 -37.21 -29.13
CA ASN A 6 27.18 -35.98 -28.31
C ASN A 6 26.68 -36.29 -26.88
N TRP A 7 27.46 -37.11 -26.17
CA TRP A 7 27.10 -37.66 -24.86
C TRP A 7 28.23 -37.49 -23.85
N SER A 8 27.87 -37.25 -22.59
CA SER A 8 28.76 -37.33 -21.44
C SER A 8 28.14 -38.24 -20.40
N SER A 9 28.94 -39.11 -19.79
CA SER A 9 28.49 -40.00 -18.72
C SER A 9 28.08 -39.25 -17.46
N ASN A 10 28.75 -38.14 -17.15
CA ASN A 10 28.56 -37.42 -15.89
C ASN A 10 28.48 -35.91 -16.13
N PHE A 11 27.58 -35.27 -15.39
CA PHE A 11 27.42 -33.82 -15.29
C PHE A 11 27.45 -33.44 -13.81
N THR A 12 28.11 -32.34 -13.47
CA THR A 12 28.17 -31.85 -12.08
C THR A 12 27.61 -30.43 -12.02
N LEU A 13 26.66 -30.22 -11.12
CA LEU A 13 26.06 -28.92 -10.85
C LEU A 13 26.68 -28.32 -9.59
N ASP A 14 27.59 -27.37 -9.80
CA ASP A 14 28.27 -26.66 -8.72
C ASP A 14 27.37 -25.63 -8.04
N LYS A 15 27.64 -25.42 -6.75
CA LYS A 15 26.99 -24.36 -5.98
C LYS A 15 27.69 -23.04 -6.23
N ASN A 16 26.93 -22.03 -6.64
CA ASN A 16 27.41 -20.67 -6.74
C ASN A 16 26.25 -19.72 -6.48
N ASP A 17 26.45 -18.71 -5.64
CA ASP A 17 25.44 -17.70 -5.33
C ASP A 17 24.98 -16.91 -6.57
N ALA A 18 25.82 -16.83 -7.60
CA ALA A 18 25.46 -16.23 -8.89
C ALA A 18 24.42 -17.04 -9.68
N PHE A 19 24.14 -18.30 -9.29
CA PHE A 19 23.18 -19.17 -9.96
C PHE A 19 21.76 -19.06 -9.41
N HIS A 20 21.49 -18.14 -8.49
CA HIS A 20 20.14 -17.93 -7.95
C HIS A 20 19.08 -17.75 -9.07
N ASN A 21 18.01 -18.55 -9.00
CA ASN A 21 16.94 -18.67 -10.00
C ASN A 21 17.40 -19.07 -11.41
N LYS A 22 18.66 -19.48 -11.61
CA LYS A 22 19.08 -20.09 -12.87
C LYS A 22 18.46 -21.48 -12.97
N LYS A 23 18.05 -21.80 -14.19
CA LYS A 23 17.43 -23.06 -14.54
C LYS A 23 18.33 -23.79 -15.54
N ILE A 24 18.49 -25.09 -15.37
CA ILE A 24 19.22 -25.95 -16.32
C ILE A 24 18.30 -27.11 -16.68
N LEU A 25 17.92 -27.19 -17.94
CA LEU A 25 17.18 -28.32 -18.48
C LEU A 25 18.16 -29.33 -19.09
N PHE A 26 18.17 -30.53 -18.54
CA PHE A 26 18.80 -31.68 -19.18
C PHE A 26 17.73 -32.46 -19.95
N SER A 27 18.05 -32.83 -21.19
CA SER A 27 17.21 -33.70 -22.02
C SER A 27 18.13 -34.67 -22.75
N SER A 28 17.75 -35.96 -22.79
CA SER A 28 18.55 -37.00 -23.42
C SER A 28 17.81 -37.72 -24.55
N ASN A 29 18.42 -37.72 -25.73
CA ASN A 29 18.12 -38.61 -26.85
C ASN A 29 19.24 -39.63 -27.08
N ALA A 30 20.20 -39.73 -26.15
CA ALA A 30 21.31 -40.67 -26.26
C ALA A 30 20.86 -42.07 -25.84
N SER A 31 21.38 -43.08 -26.52
CA SER A 31 21.21 -44.50 -26.20
C SER A 31 21.85 -44.91 -24.87
N LEU A 32 22.80 -44.11 -24.37
CA LEU A 32 23.50 -44.32 -23.10
C LEU A 32 22.95 -43.39 -22.01
N ASP A 33 22.75 -43.95 -20.81
CA ASP A 33 22.35 -43.19 -19.61
C ASP A 33 23.41 -42.13 -19.25
N SER A 34 22.97 -40.99 -18.70
CA SER A 34 23.84 -39.95 -18.12
C SER A 34 23.56 -39.77 -16.63
N TYR A 35 24.53 -39.33 -15.84
CA TYR A 35 24.38 -39.09 -14.41
C TYR A 35 24.61 -37.61 -14.09
N ILE A 36 23.66 -36.99 -13.37
CA ILE A 36 23.73 -35.58 -12.98
C ILE A 36 23.94 -35.51 -11.47
N HIS A 37 25.11 -35.03 -11.05
CA HIS A 37 25.49 -34.86 -9.65
C HIS A 37 25.16 -33.45 -9.19
N TYR A 38 24.47 -33.33 -8.06
CA TYR A 38 24.10 -32.04 -7.47
C TYR A 38 24.11 -32.13 -5.93
N GLY A 39 24.96 -31.32 -5.30
CA GLY A 39 25.19 -31.46 -3.86
C GLY A 39 25.71 -32.86 -3.49
N LYS A 40 24.97 -33.59 -2.66
CA LYS A 40 25.28 -34.99 -2.28
C LYS A 40 24.47 -36.03 -3.06
N ASN A 41 23.62 -35.59 -3.98
CA ASN A 41 22.67 -36.44 -4.69
C ASN A 41 23.12 -36.67 -6.13
N THR A 42 22.61 -37.74 -6.75
CA THR A 42 22.84 -38.06 -8.16
C THR A 42 21.52 -38.50 -8.79
N ILE A 43 21.25 -38.00 -9.98
CA ILE A 43 20.10 -38.37 -10.81
C ILE A 43 20.59 -39.10 -12.06
N LYS A 44 19.91 -40.17 -12.44
CA LYS A 44 20.13 -40.86 -13.71
C LYS A 44 19.17 -40.30 -14.75
N LEU A 45 19.67 -39.97 -15.93
CA LEU A 45 18.91 -39.46 -17.08
C LEU A 45 18.98 -40.46 -18.22
N GLN A 46 17.84 -41.05 -18.56
CA GLN A 46 17.69 -42.10 -19.58
C GLN A 46 17.23 -41.53 -20.92
N THR A 47 17.28 -42.35 -21.98
CA THR A 47 16.78 -41.98 -23.31
C THR A 47 15.31 -41.55 -23.26
N GLY A 48 15.00 -40.39 -23.83
CA GLY A 48 13.66 -39.80 -23.85
C GLY A 48 13.30 -38.99 -22.60
N GLU A 49 14.14 -38.98 -21.56
CA GLU A 49 13.87 -38.24 -20.33
C GLU A 49 14.37 -36.80 -20.39
N ASN A 50 13.74 -35.96 -19.58
CA ASN A 50 14.22 -34.63 -19.25
C ASN A 50 14.13 -34.37 -17.75
N VAL A 51 15.01 -33.50 -17.25
CA VAL A 51 14.98 -33.04 -15.87
C VAL A 51 15.37 -31.57 -15.82
N LEU A 52 14.50 -30.75 -15.24
CA LEU A 52 14.76 -29.35 -14.97
C LEU A 52 15.35 -29.20 -13.57
N PHE A 53 16.52 -28.59 -13.47
CA PHE A 53 17.09 -28.14 -12.20
C PHE A 53 16.89 -26.66 -12.03
N VAL A 54 16.54 -26.24 -10.81
CA VAL A 54 16.46 -24.84 -10.41
C VAL A 54 17.32 -24.65 -9.17
N TYR A 55 18.11 -23.58 -9.15
CA TYR A 55 18.85 -23.20 -7.96
C TYR A 55 17.92 -22.43 -7.01
N ASP A 56 17.55 -23.06 -5.91
CA ASP A 56 16.49 -22.60 -5.01
C ASP A 56 16.92 -21.44 -4.08
N LEU A 57 15.98 -21.02 -3.23
CA LEU A 57 16.17 -19.96 -2.24
C LEU A 57 17.13 -20.36 -1.10
N ASP A 58 17.40 -21.66 -0.91
CA ASP A 58 18.33 -22.22 0.07
C ASP A 58 19.74 -22.45 -0.48
N LYS A 59 20.03 -21.90 -1.67
CA LYS A 59 21.32 -22.02 -2.37
C LYS A 59 21.68 -23.46 -2.70
N LYS A 60 20.72 -24.22 -3.21
CA LYS A 60 20.86 -25.61 -3.62
C LYS A 60 20.20 -25.84 -4.97
N TRP A 61 20.83 -26.67 -5.80
CA TRP A 61 20.17 -27.22 -6.98
C TRP A 61 19.08 -28.20 -6.54
N ILE A 62 17.86 -27.98 -7.01
CA ILE A 62 16.71 -28.87 -6.81
C ILE A 62 16.17 -29.31 -8.18
N PRO A 63 15.97 -30.61 -8.41
CA PRO A 63 15.26 -31.10 -9.59
C PRO A 63 13.75 -30.87 -9.43
N ILE A 64 13.12 -30.25 -10.43
CA ILE A 64 11.67 -29.97 -10.42
C ILE A 64 10.85 -31.15 -10.96
N ASN A 65 11.43 -31.98 -11.84
CA ASN A 65 10.71 -33.08 -12.51
C ASN A 65 11.31 -34.48 -12.24
N HIS A 66 12.14 -34.68 -11.21
CA HIS A 66 12.75 -36.00 -11.01
C HIS A 66 11.78 -36.98 -10.33
N HIS A 67 11.40 -38.02 -11.07
CA HIS A 67 10.53 -39.10 -10.65
C HIS A 67 11.15 -39.94 -9.53
N ASN A 68 10.67 -39.78 -8.30
CA ASN A 68 10.78 -40.82 -7.28
C ASN A 68 9.46 -41.58 -7.21
N ASN A 69 9.52 -42.88 -7.50
CA ASN A 69 8.43 -43.85 -7.51
C ASN A 69 7.85 -44.11 -6.10
N LYS A 70 7.27 -43.09 -5.48
CA LYS A 70 6.28 -43.23 -4.41
C LYS A 70 5.07 -42.38 -4.80
N GLY A 71 3.94 -43.04 -5.05
CA GLY A 71 2.72 -42.52 -5.66
C GLY A 71 2.32 -41.11 -5.22
N ASN A 72 2.73 -40.12 -6.01
CA ASN A 72 2.28 -38.74 -5.89
C ASN A 72 1.18 -38.53 -6.93
N PHE A 73 -0.05 -38.34 -6.46
CA PHE A 73 -1.22 -37.89 -7.22
C PHE A 73 -0.95 -36.67 -8.14
N ILE A 74 0.11 -35.91 -7.84
CA ILE A 74 0.48 -34.64 -8.48
C ILE A 74 1.21 -34.80 -9.84
N ASN A 75 1.86 -35.94 -10.12
CA ASN A 75 2.73 -36.05 -11.31
C ASN A 75 1.98 -36.10 -12.65
N ASN A 76 0.66 -36.33 -12.64
CA ASN A 76 -0.21 -36.34 -13.82
C ASN A 76 -1.31 -35.28 -13.73
N LEU A 77 -1.09 -34.24 -12.93
CA LEU A 77 -2.13 -33.23 -12.67
C LEU A 77 -2.15 -32.21 -13.82
N GLU A 78 -3.07 -32.39 -14.75
CA GLU A 78 -3.36 -31.45 -15.85
C GLU A 78 -4.60 -30.61 -15.51
N TYR A 79 -4.60 -29.33 -15.89
CA TYR A 79 -5.73 -28.43 -15.60
C TYR A 79 -7.01 -28.90 -16.33
N ILE A 80 -6.88 -29.25 -17.61
CA ILE A 80 -8.00 -29.71 -18.45
C ILE A 80 -7.47 -30.44 -19.69
N GLU A 81 -8.12 -31.55 -20.04
CA GLU A 81 -7.80 -32.32 -21.26
C GLU A 81 -8.48 -31.74 -22.51
N LYS A 82 -7.91 -32.02 -23.69
CA LYS A 82 -8.52 -31.71 -25.00
C LYS A 82 -8.86 -30.23 -25.23
N THR A 83 -7.99 -29.34 -24.77
CA THR A 83 -8.14 -27.88 -24.96
C THR A 83 -7.03 -27.30 -25.82
N TRP A 84 -7.32 -26.14 -26.42
CA TRP A 84 -6.35 -25.30 -27.10
C TRP A 84 -6.04 -24.10 -26.21
N SER A 85 -4.80 -23.61 -26.26
CA SER A 85 -4.40 -22.38 -25.60
C SER A 85 -3.57 -21.51 -26.55
N THR A 86 -3.63 -20.21 -26.31
CA THR A 86 -2.76 -19.21 -26.92
C THR A 86 -2.62 -18.03 -25.96
N THR A 87 -1.61 -17.21 -26.15
CA THR A 87 -1.40 -15.99 -25.36
C THR A 87 -1.93 -14.80 -26.12
N ILE A 88 -2.77 -13.98 -25.47
CA ILE A 88 -3.20 -12.68 -25.99
C ILE A 88 -2.28 -11.62 -25.40
N LEU A 89 -1.68 -10.78 -26.25
CA LEU A 89 -0.80 -9.71 -25.78
C LEU A 89 -1.60 -8.65 -25.01
N LYS A 90 -0.96 -8.04 -24.00
CA LYS A 90 -1.64 -7.16 -23.04
C LYS A 90 -2.29 -5.94 -23.69
N GLU A 91 -1.69 -5.41 -24.76
CA GLU A 91 -2.19 -4.28 -25.53
C GLU A 91 -3.54 -4.53 -26.22
N TYR A 92 -3.94 -5.80 -26.37
CA TYR A 92 -5.25 -6.17 -26.89
C TYR A 92 -6.29 -6.39 -25.79
N ILE A 93 -5.89 -6.48 -24.52
CA ILE A 93 -6.80 -6.66 -23.38
C ILE A 93 -7.31 -5.27 -22.94
N HIS A 94 -8.38 -4.83 -23.59
CA HIS A 94 -9.06 -3.59 -23.26
C HIS A 94 -10.59 -3.77 -23.40
N PRO A 95 -11.41 -2.87 -22.84
CA PRO A 95 -12.85 -2.86 -23.05
C PRO A 95 -13.20 -2.96 -24.54
N GLU A 96 -14.27 -3.69 -24.86
CA GLU A 96 -14.72 -3.96 -26.23
C GLU A 96 -13.89 -4.94 -27.06
N ILE A 97 -12.90 -5.63 -26.45
CA ILE A 97 -12.20 -6.76 -27.09
C ILE A 97 -13.19 -7.80 -27.65
N LYS A 98 -12.91 -8.28 -28.86
CA LYS A 98 -13.67 -9.36 -29.53
C LYS A 98 -12.72 -10.46 -29.98
N LEU A 99 -13.11 -11.70 -29.74
CA LEU A 99 -12.35 -12.88 -30.15
C LEU A 99 -13.13 -13.65 -31.23
N GLU A 100 -12.55 -13.79 -32.42
CA GLU A 100 -13.09 -14.67 -33.48
C GLU A 100 -12.36 -16.02 -33.45
N PHE A 101 -13.12 -17.10 -33.31
CA PHE A 101 -12.61 -18.47 -33.36
C PHE A 101 -12.94 -19.08 -34.71
N THR A 102 -11.93 -19.63 -35.38
CA THR A 102 -12.11 -20.39 -36.63
C THR A 102 -11.70 -21.85 -36.39
N TYR A 103 -12.62 -22.78 -36.62
CA TYR A 103 -12.35 -24.21 -36.50
C TYR A 103 -13.07 -24.99 -37.61
N GLN A 104 -12.31 -25.75 -38.40
CA GLN A 104 -12.85 -26.58 -39.51
C GLN A 104 -13.81 -25.81 -40.45
N GLY A 105 -13.49 -24.55 -40.76
CA GLY A 105 -14.30 -23.70 -41.64
C GLY A 105 -15.50 -23.03 -40.97
N GLN A 106 -15.79 -23.34 -39.69
CA GLN A 106 -16.79 -22.63 -38.89
C GLN A 106 -16.15 -21.43 -38.20
N LYS A 107 -16.90 -20.33 -38.12
CA LYS A 107 -16.52 -19.10 -37.43
C LYS A 107 -17.52 -18.78 -36.33
N SER A 108 -17.02 -18.37 -35.17
CA SER A 108 -17.81 -17.86 -34.06
C SER A 108 -17.11 -16.67 -33.41
N THR A 109 -17.87 -15.78 -32.79
CA THR A 109 -17.35 -14.57 -32.16
C THR A 109 -17.80 -14.48 -30.70
N LEU A 110 -16.86 -14.19 -29.82
CA LEU A 110 -17.11 -13.78 -28.45
C LEU A 110 -16.90 -12.26 -28.34
N SER A 111 -17.99 -11.50 -28.16
CA SER A 111 -17.98 -10.03 -28.26
C SER A 111 -18.36 -9.27 -26.99
N ASN A 112 -18.79 -9.98 -25.93
CA ASN A 112 -19.26 -9.39 -24.67
C ASN A 112 -18.33 -9.76 -23.52
N ILE A 113 -17.02 -9.58 -23.74
CA ILE A 113 -16.00 -9.85 -22.73
C ILE A 113 -15.96 -8.64 -21.79
N ASP A 114 -16.15 -8.87 -20.50
CA ASP A 114 -16.02 -7.81 -19.51
C ASP A 114 -14.55 -7.64 -19.12
N VAL A 115 -14.03 -6.44 -19.38
CA VAL A 115 -12.65 -6.06 -19.07
C VAL A 115 -12.72 -4.83 -18.19
N GLY A 116 -12.18 -4.97 -16.98
CA GLY A 116 -12.14 -3.94 -15.96
C GLY A 116 -10.99 -2.95 -16.14
N ALA A 117 -10.74 -2.14 -15.12
CA ALA A 117 -9.68 -1.14 -15.16
C ALA A 117 -8.28 -1.78 -15.18
N PRO A 118 -7.27 -1.13 -15.78
CA PRO A 118 -5.87 -1.52 -15.64
C PRO A 118 -5.38 -1.15 -14.22
N ASN A 119 -5.79 -1.92 -13.22
CA ASN A 119 -5.52 -1.66 -11.81
C ASN A 119 -4.01 -1.59 -11.51
N GLU A 120 -3.61 -0.72 -10.59
CA GLU A 120 -2.22 -0.61 -10.12
C GLU A 120 -2.15 -0.75 -8.60
N LEU A 121 -1.10 -1.39 -8.08
CA LEU A 121 -0.82 -1.48 -6.65
C LEU A 121 0.59 -1.00 -6.34
N LEU A 122 0.72 -0.04 -5.42
CA LEU A 122 1.99 0.43 -4.89
C LEU A 122 2.25 -0.16 -3.50
N ILE A 123 3.38 -0.83 -3.32
CA ILE A 123 3.81 -1.34 -2.02
C ILE A 123 5.10 -0.65 -1.61
N ASN A 124 5.06 0.15 -0.55
CA ASN A 124 6.25 0.67 0.11
C ASN A 124 6.76 -0.35 1.13
N THR A 125 8.06 -0.57 1.18
CA THR A 125 8.68 -1.54 2.10
C THR A 125 9.75 -0.90 2.96
N PHE A 126 9.76 -1.15 4.27
CA PHE A 126 10.87 -0.78 5.15
C PHE A 126 11.07 -1.76 6.32
N ASP A 127 12.24 -1.72 6.94
CA ASP A 127 12.55 -2.48 8.15
C ASP A 127 12.98 -1.51 9.26
N ILE A 128 12.28 -1.54 10.40
CA ILE A 128 12.46 -0.58 11.49
C ILE A 128 12.83 -1.28 12.80
N GLY A 129 13.87 -0.74 13.44
CA GLY A 129 14.29 -1.09 14.78
C GLY A 129 14.08 0.07 15.76
N LEU A 130 13.25 -0.15 16.79
CA LEU A 130 12.87 0.83 17.80
C LEU A 130 13.68 0.58 19.08
N LEU A 131 14.71 1.38 19.32
CA LEU A 131 15.67 1.20 20.43
C LEU A 131 16.45 -0.12 20.36
N THR A 132 16.48 -0.74 19.19
CA THR A 132 17.19 -1.98 18.85
C THR A 132 17.45 -2.00 17.35
N PRO A 133 18.49 -2.70 16.84
CA PRO A 133 18.68 -2.83 15.40
C PRO A 133 17.47 -3.47 14.68
N PRO A 134 17.20 -3.08 13.42
CA PRO A 134 16.23 -3.73 12.56
C PRO A 134 16.46 -5.24 12.48
N ARG A 135 15.41 -5.99 12.16
CA ARG A 135 15.47 -7.45 12.20
C ARG A 135 16.27 -8.04 11.03
N ASN A 136 16.31 -7.34 9.90
CA ASN A 136 16.94 -7.75 8.65
C ASN A 136 16.37 -9.06 8.07
N GLU A 137 15.08 -9.29 8.31
CA GLU A 137 14.35 -10.50 7.88
C GLU A 137 13.20 -10.17 6.90
N HIS A 138 13.16 -8.95 6.33
CA HIS A 138 12.09 -8.57 5.42
C HIS A 138 12.36 -9.11 4.00
N LEU A 139 11.99 -10.37 3.74
CA LEU A 139 12.32 -11.02 2.47
C LEU A 139 11.62 -10.36 1.28
N PHE A 140 10.37 -9.90 1.43
CA PHE A 140 9.65 -9.14 0.40
C PHE A 140 10.38 -7.85 -0.02
N LEU A 141 10.99 -7.15 0.94
CA LEU A 141 11.87 -6.01 0.64
C LEU A 141 13.11 -6.47 -0.13
N ASN A 142 13.75 -7.56 0.30
CA ASN A 142 15.07 -7.95 -0.18
C ASN A 142 15.09 -8.80 -1.47
N LYS A 143 13.99 -9.48 -1.84
CA LYS A 143 13.97 -10.48 -2.92
C LYS A 143 12.97 -10.11 -4.02
N PHE A 144 13.46 -9.74 -5.20
CA PHE A 144 12.62 -9.29 -6.32
C PHE A 144 11.67 -10.38 -6.83
N GLU A 145 12.12 -11.64 -6.79
CA GLU A 145 11.30 -12.80 -7.16
C GLU A 145 10.04 -12.92 -6.28
N LEU A 146 10.12 -12.52 -5.00
CA LEU A 146 8.97 -12.54 -4.10
C LEU A 146 7.93 -11.47 -4.48
N ASN A 147 8.33 -10.41 -5.16
CA ASN A 147 7.40 -9.40 -5.66
C ASN A 147 6.68 -9.89 -6.92
N ARG A 148 7.43 -10.54 -7.82
CA ARG A 148 6.91 -11.19 -9.02
C ARG A 148 5.90 -12.28 -8.67
N GLN A 149 6.22 -13.15 -7.70
CA GLN A 149 5.29 -14.19 -7.26
C GLN A 149 4.00 -13.61 -6.69
N TYR A 150 4.07 -12.53 -5.91
CA TYR A 150 2.87 -11.87 -5.40
C TYR A 150 2.04 -11.20 -6.50
N TYR A 151 2.70 -10.64 -7.52
CA TYR A 151 2.01 -10.10 -8.70
C TYR A 151 1.10 -11.14 -9.37
N GLN A 152 1.50 -12.42 -9.40
CA GLN A 152 0.69 -13.51 -9.95
C GLN A 152 -0.55 -13.87 -9.09
N THR A 153 -0.69 -13.29 -7.89
CA THR A 153 -1.81 -13.59 -6.97
C THR A 153 -2.84 -12.46 -6.84
N VAL A 154 -2.66 -11.32 -7.51
CA VAL A 154 -3.57 -10.16 -7.39
C VAL A 154 -4.01 -9.65 -8.77
N PRO A 155 -5.25 -9.14 -8.93
CA PRO A 155 -5.80 -8.74 -10.21
C PRO A 155 -5.36 -7.31 -10.60
N VAL A 156 -4.06 -7.12 -10.83
CA VAL A 156 -3.48 -5.82 -11.19
C VAL A 156 -2.75 -5.88 -12.52
N SER A 157 -2.84 -4.80 -13.29
CA SER A 157 -2.01 -4.59 -14.48
C SER A 157 -0.57 -4.28 -14.12
N LYS A 158 -0.35 -3.60 -12.99
CA LYS A 158 0.97 -3.17 -12.52
C LYS A 158 1.12 -3.33 -11.00
N LEU A 159 2.22 -3.95 -10.58
CA LEU A 159 2.64 -3.99 -9.16
C LEU A 159 3.99 -3.29 -9.01
N ILE A 160 3.99 -2.16 -8.29
CA ILE A 160 5.17 -1.36 -7.99
C ILE A 160 5.58 -1.65 -6.55
N VAL A 161 6.82 -2.06 -6.32
CA VAL A 161 7.37 -2.22 -4.97
C VAL A 161 8.53 -1.26 -4.75
N SER A 162 8.25 -0.24 -3.94
CA SER A 162 9.20 0.76 -3.46
C SER A 162 9.94 0.25 -2.24
N ARG A 163 11.25 0.51 -2.19
CA ARG A 163 12.12 0.08 -1.10
C ARG A 163 12.68 1.29 -0.37
N TYR A 164 12.51 1.29 0.93
CA TYR A 164 13.13 2.22 1.82
C TYR A 164 14.30 1.57 2.56
N GLU A 165 15.33 2.37 2.82
CA GLU A 165 16.47 1.92 3.60
C GLU A 165 16.06 1.58 5.04
N PRO A 166 16.60 0.50 5.65
CA PRO A 166 16.32 0.16 7.04
C PRO A 166 16.67 1.30 8.00
N ILE A 167 15.87 1.47 9.06
CA ILE A 167 16.03 2.55 10.02
C ILE A 167 16.17 2.02 11.44
N HIS A 168 17.25 2.43 12.11
CA HIS A 168 17.49 2.14 13.52
C HIS A 168 17.29 3.41 14.36
N LEU A 169 16.24 3.43 15.17
CA LEU A 169 15.94 4.54 16.07
C LEU A 169 16.59 4.32 17.43
N LEU A 170 17.69 5.04 17.68
CA LEU A 170 18.35 5.03 19.00
C LEU A 170 17.59 5.84 20.06
N LYS A 171 16.68 6.71 19.62
CA LYS A 171 15.81 7.55 20.43
C LYS A 171 14.42 7.55 19.79
N VAL A 172 13.40 7.37 20.61
CA VAL A 172 12.00 7.45 20.21
C VAL A 172 11.33 8.58 21.01
N VAL A 173 10.79 9.57 20.33
CA VAL A 173 9.93 10.64 20.87
C VAL A 173 8.49 10.31 20.51
N MET A 174 7.66 10.11 21.52
CA MET A 174 6.24 9.81 21.41
C MET A 174 5.45 11.10 21.14
N PRO A 175 4.24 11.01 20.54
CA PRO A 175 3.44 12.20 20.20
C PRO A 175 2.98 12.99 21.44
N ASP A 176 2.91 12.38 22.62
CA ASP A 176 2.62 13.04 23.90
C ASP A 176 3.85 13.72 24.55
N GLY A 177 5.02 13.64 23.90
CA GLY A 177 6.27 14.21 24.39
C GLY A 177 7.15 13.26 25.21
N GLN A 178 6.71 12.03 25.48
CA GLN A 178 7.58 11.06 26.18
C GLN A 178 8.79 10.67 25.31
N VAL A 179 9.95 10.49 25.95
CA VAL A 179 11.20 10.18 25.27
C VAL A 179 11.78 8.86 25.78
N PHE A 180 11.97 7.91 24.88
CA PHE A 180 12.57 6.61 25.17
C PHE A 180 13.97 6.51 24.52
N THR A 181 14.93 5.98 25.28
CA THR A 181 16.33 5.79 24.82
C THR A 181 16.88 4.38 25.11
N LYS A 182 16.14 3.56 25.85
CA LYS A 182 16.53 2.17 26.19
C LYS A 182 15.42 1.18 25.88
N ASN A 183 14.25 1.40 26.47
CA ASN A 183 13.04 0.62 26.23
C ASN A 183 11.81 1.49 26.48
N ALA A 184 10.69 1.13 25.88
CA ALA A 184 9.39 1.68 26.24
C ALA A 184 8.95 1.17 27.63
N PRO A 185 8.16 1.96 28.38
CA PRO A 185 7.75 1.62 29.75
C PRO A 185 6.65 0.54 29.80
N ASP A 186 5.93 0.34 28.69
CA ASP A 186 4.89 -0.66 28.53
C ASP A 186 5.43 -2.01 28.02
N GLU A 187 4.56 -3.01 27.95
CA GLU A 187 4.86 -4.32 27.39
C GLU A 187 4.53 -4.37 25.90
N GLY A 188 5.44 -4.94 25.11
CA GLY A 188 5.21 -5.20 23.69
C GLY A 188 4.67 -6.62 23.45
N GLY A 189 4.02 -6.81 22.31
CA GLY A 189 3.65 -8.13 21.77
C GLY A 189 3.60 -8.12 20.25
N GLY A 190 3.17 -9.24 19.64
CA GLY A 190 2.94 -9.31 18.19
C GLY A 190 2.00 -8.20 17.69
N HIS A 191 0.89 -8.00 18.41
CA HIS A 191 -0.14 -7.02 18.09
C HIS A 191 -0.24 -5.83 19.07
N SER A 192 0.69 -5.71 20.02
CA SER A 192 0.63 -4.70 21.09
C SER A 192 1.96 -3.97 21.29
N GLY A 193 1.90 -2.83 21.98
CA GLY A 193 3.04 -1.97 22.30
C GLY A 193 2.88 -0.55 21.77
N SER A 194 3.21 0.42 22.60
CA SER A 194 3.09 1.86 22.34
C SER A 194 3.87 2.29 21.10
N MET A 195 5.13 1.86 20.97
CA MET A 195 5.97 2.20 19.81
C MET A 195 5.49 1.51 18.53
N ARG A 196 4.96 0.28 18.61
CA ARG A 196 4.35 -0.40 17.46
C ARG A 196 3.21 0.44 16.88
N GLU A 197 2.30 0.88 17.74
CA GLU A 197 1.11 1.62 17.30
C GLU A 197 1.44 3.05 16.89
N LEU A 198 2.07 3.83 17.78
CA LEU A 198 2.21 5.27 17.56
C LEU A 198 3.41 5.64 16.68
N ILE A 199 4.46 4.82 16.64
CA ILE A 199 5.69 5.14 15.89
C ILE A 199 5.70 4.38 14.58
N THR A 200 5.63 3.05 14.60
CA THR A 200 5.73 2.31 13.34
C THR A 200 4.48 2.47 12.48
N LYS A 201 3.29 2.20 13.03
CA LYS A 201 2.03 2.28 12.28
C LYS A 201 1.64 3.72 11.99
N SER A 202 1.28 4.47 13.04
CA SER A 202 0.65 5.78 12.87
C SER A 202 1.62 6.86 12.42
N PHE A 203 2.93 6.76 12.70
CA PHE A 203 3.88 7.77 12.28
C PHE A 203 4.61 7.40 10.98
N TYR A 204 5.34 6.29 10.91
CA TYR A 204 6.10 5.91 9.71
C TYR A 204 5.25 5.37 8.57
N ALA A 205 4.42 4.36 8.81
CA ALA A 205 3.69 3.73 7.71
C ALA A 205 2.64 4.68 7.10
N ASP A 206 1.91 5.38 7.96
CA ASP A 206 0.97 6.41 7.50
C ASP A 206 1.71 7.61 6.88
N GLY A 207 2.81 8.06 7.49
CA GLY A 207 3.61 9.18 6.99
C GLY A 207 4.14 8.95 5.57
N VAL A 208 4.58 7.73 5.24
CA VAL A 208 5.00 7.37 3.87
C VAL A 208 3.83 7.48 2.90
N ASN A 209 2.66 6.92 3.26
CA ASN A 209 1.47 6.98 2.40
C ASN A 209 0.98 8.43 2.18
N THR A 210 0.94 9.23 3.24
CA THR A 210 0.45 10.62 3.19
C THR A 210 1.43 11.57 2.51
N ALA A 211 2.75 11.34 2.65
CA ALA A 211 3.76 12.06 1.89
C ALA A 211 3.60 11.84 0.39
N ASN A 212 3.21 10.63 -0.05
CA ASN A 212 2.88 10.37 -1.46
C ASN A 212 1.65 11.14 -1.96
N TYR A 213 0.73 11.53 -1.06
CA TYR A 213 -0.38 12.44 -1.39
C TYR A 213 -0.02 13.93 -1.29
N GLY A 214 1.19 14.25 -0.82
CA GLY A 214 1.65 15.63 -0.65
C GLY A 214 1.01 16.34 0.53
N VAL A 215 0.39 15.62 1.46
CA VAL A 215 -0.12 16.20 2.71
C VAL A 215 1.09 16.53 3.59
N ASN A 216 1.28 17.78 4.01
CA ASN A 216 2.50 18.16 4.76
C ASN A 216 2.42 17.78 6.24
N SER A 217 1.21 17.80 6.83
CA SER A 217 0.98 17.52 8.25
C SER A 217 -0.40 16.93 8.50
N SER A 218 -0.55 16.19 9.61
CA SER A 218 -1.82 15.62 10.04
C SER A 218 -1.80 15.33 11.57
N ALA A 219 -2.91 14.83 12.12
CA ALA A 219 -2.94 14.39 13.52
C ALA A 219 -2.00 13.20 13.73
N PRO A 220 -1.49 12.98 14.96
CA PRO A 220 -0.61 11.86 15.27
C PRO A 220 -1.32 10.50 15.10
N ASP A 221 -2.62 10.49 15.36
CA ASP A 221 -3.51 9.33 15.50
C ASP A 221 -4.61 9.26 14.44
N THR A 222 -4.56 10.13 13.41
CA THR A 222 -5.55 10.08 12.31
C THR A 222 -5.56 8.70 11.67
N ASP A 223 -6.76 8.12 11.55
CA ASP A 223 -6.97 6.92 10.76
C ASP A 223 -6.55 7.14 9.31
N SER A 224 -5.64 6.30 8.80
CA SER A 224 -5.23 6.39 7.40
C SER A 224 -6.39 6.16 6.45
N PHE A 225 -6.62 7.16 5.59
CA PHE A 225 -7.59 7.08 4.52
C PHE A 225 -6.88 6.89 3.18
N VAL A 226 -6.97 5.68 2.65
CA VAL A 226 -6.15 5.27 1.51
C VAL A 226 -6.95 5.44 0.23
N LEU A 227 -6.72 6.58 -0.43
CA LEU A 227 -7.42 7.01 -1.64
C LEU A 227 -6.94 6.32 -2.92
N THR A 228 -5.70 5.84 -2.90
CA THR A 228 -5.07 5.05 -3.97
C THR A 228 -4.74 3.66 -3.46
N PRO A 229 -4.63 2.62 -4.30
CA PRO A 229 -4.14 1.31 -3.87
C PRO A 229 -2.65 1.36 -3.50
N GLN A 230 -2.35 1.82 -2.28
CA GLN A 230 -1.02 1.79 -1.71
C GLN A 230 -0.99 1.11 -0.34
N ILE A 231 0.06 0.34 -0.10
CA ILE A 231 0.31 -0.35 1.17
C ILE A 231 1.73 -0.05 1.60
N THR A 232 1.92 0.37 2.84
CA THR A 232 3.23 0.42 3.46
C THR A 232 3.41 -0.81 4.35
N ALA A 233 4.19 -1.76 3.85
CA ALA A 233 4.51 -3.04 4.47
C ALA A 233 5.87 -2.99 5.15
N TYR A 234 5.98 -3.55 6.36
CA TYR A 234 7.22 -3.44 7.12
C TYR A 234 7.39 -4.54 8.15
N ASN A 235 8.66 -4.79 8.45
CA ASN A 235 9.07 -5.49 9.66
C ASN A 235 9.32 -4.48 10.76
N SER A 236 8.88 -4.79 11.99
CA SER A 236 9.09 -3.92 13.14
C SER A 236 9.51 -4.71 14.36
N VAL A 237 10.52 -4.18 15.06
CA VAL A 237 11.03 -4.76 16.30
C VAL A 237 11.38 -3.65 17.29
N GLY A 238 11.07 -3.84 18.57
CA GLY A 238 11.29 -2.81 19.58
C GLY A 238 11.73 -3.33 20.94
N MET A 239 12.38 -2.49 21.73
CA MET A 239 12.67 -2.76 23.14
C MET A 239 11.56 -2.22 24.03
N TYR A 240 10.97 -3.11 24.83
CA TYR A 240 9.90 -2.84 25.77
C TYR A 240 10.30 -3.28 27.17
N LYS A 241 9.44 -3.06 28.16
CA LYS A 241 9.64 -3.52 29.54
C LYS A 241 9.88 -5.03 29.62
N ASN A 242 9.22 -5.81 28.76
CA ASN A 242 9.36 -7.26 28.64
C ASN A 242 10.48 -7.70 27.68
N GLY A 243 11.37 -6.80 27.26
CA GLY A 243 12.53 -7.11 26.42
C GLY A 243 12.33 -6.79 24.94
N ARG A 244 13.11 -7.45 24.08
CA ARG A 244 13.06 -7.26 22.63
C ARG A 244 11.86 -8.01 22.04
N VAL A 245 10.96 -7.28 21.39
CA VAL A 245 9.71 -7.82 20.85
C VAL A 245 9.62 -7.57 19.35
N VAL A 246 9.31 -8.63 18.60
CA VAL A 246 8.98 -8.56 17.17
C VAL A 246 7.46 -8.39 17.02
N HIS A 247 7.04 -7.50 16.13
CA HIS A 247 5.63 -7.23 15.82
C HIS A 247 5.22 -7.89 14.51
N GLY A 248 3.92 -8.16 14.32
CA GLY A 248 3.40 -8.75 13.08
C GLY A 248 1.90 -8.99 13.08
N TRP A 249 1.45 -9.79 12.10
CA TRP A 249 0.08 -10.32 11.99
C TRP A 249 -1.00 -9.22 12.02
N SER A 250 -0.73 -8.07 11.38
CA SER A 250 -1.78 -7.06 11.27
C SER A 250 -1.66 -6.19 10.03
N GLY A 251 -2.78 -5.96 9.37
CA GLY A 251 -2.88 -5.21 8.13
C GLY A 251 -4.18 -4.42 8.02
N GLY A 252 -4.31 -3.70 6.92
CA GLY A 252 -5.44 -2.82 6.64
C GLY A 252 -5.09 -1.33 6.68
N ARG A 253 -5.96 -0.52 6.08
CA ARG A 253 -5.83 0.96 6.03
C ARG A 253 -4.45 1.42 5.54
N GLY A 254 -3.93 0.77 4.50
CA GLY A 254 -2.67 1.08 3.81
C GLY A 254 -1.42 0.63 4.54
N LYS A 255 -1.53 -0.29 5.50
CA LYS A 255 -0.42 -0.72 6.34
C LYS A 255 -0.37 -2.24 6.43
N ALA A 256 0.82 -2.79 6.61
CA ALA A 256 1.01 -4.19 6.97
C ALA A 256 2.22 -4.34 7.90
N THR A 257 1.95 -4.73 9.16
CA THR A 257 2.96 -5.12 10.14
C THR A 257 3.21 -6.61 9.99
N LEU A 258 4.42 -6.99 9.57
CA LEU A 258 4.74 -8.36 9.17
C LEU A 258 5.76 -9.01 10.13
N TYR A 259 5.43 -10.20 10.62
CA TYR A 259 6.33 -11.11 11.31
C TYR A 259 7.03 -12.05 10.31
N SER A 260 6.29 -12.66 9.40
CA SER A 260 6.79 -13.43 8.27
C SER A 260 6.42 -12.74 6.97
N THR A 261 7.26 -12.90 5.95
CA THR A 261 7.10 -12.20 4.66
C THR A 261 6.98 -13.20 3.51
N ASP A 262 6.41 -14.36 3.80
CA ASP A 262 6.14 -15.48 2.92
C ASP A 262 4.89 -16.21 3.43
N ASN A 263 4.37 -17.14 2.61
CA ASN A 263 3.16 -17.90 2.90
C ASN A 263 1.94 -16.98 3.14
N ASN A 264 1.07 -17.36 4.08
CA ASN A 264 -0.23 -16.74 4.23
C ASN A 264 -0.21 -15.34 4.84
N GLU A 265 0.81 -14.97 5.64
CA GLU A 265 0.76 -13.70 6.38
C GLU A 265 0.68 -12.51 5.42
N ILE A 266 1.51 -12.45 4.37
CA ILE A 266 1.42 -11.36 3.39
C ILE A 266 0.07 -11.36 2.67
N SER A 267 -0.42 -12.52 2.21
CA SER A 267 -1.73 -12.62 1.56
C SER A 267 -2.86 -12.17 2.51
N HIS A 268 -2.78 -12.52 3.79
CA HIS A 268 -3.77 -12.14 4.80
C HIS A 268 -3.73 -10.63 5.08
N GLU A 269 -2.55 -10.09 5.41
CA GLU A 269 -2.42 -8.68 5.78
C GLU A 269 -2.66 -7.73 4.60
N PHE A 270 -2.29 -8.12 3.37
CA PHE A 270 -2.65 -7.34 2.19
C PHE A 270 -4.14 -7.51 1.84
N GLY A 271 -4.73 -8.67 2.11
CA GLY A 271 -6.18 -8.90 1.98
C GLY A 271 -6.99 -7.90 2.80
N HIS A 272 -6.59 -7.62 4.04
CA HIS A 272 -7.20 -6.56 4.86
C HIS A 272 -7.09 -5.16 4.22
N ASN A 273 -6.00 -4.87 3.50
CA ASN A 273 -5.86 -3.61 2.77
C ASN A 273 -6.80 -3.52 1.56
N PHE A 274 -7.24 -4.67 1.06
CA PHE A 274 -8.25 -4.79 0.02
C PHE A 274 -9.70 -4.83 0.58
N GLY A 275 -9.89 -4.56 1.87
CA GLY A 275 -11.22 -4.53 2.50
C GLY A 275 -11.79 -5.91 2.84
N LEU A 276 -10.98 -6.96 2.74
CA LEU A 276 -11.39 -8.30 3.16
C LEU A 276 -11.27 -8.41 4.69
N GLY A 277 -12.34 -8.90 5.33
CA GLY A 277 -12.31 -9.25 6.75
C GLY A 277 -11.77 -10.66 6.98
N ASP A 278 -11.55 -11.00 8.25
CA ASP A 278 -11.30 -12.39 8.64
C ASP A 278 -12.47 -13.27 8.21
N HIS A 279 -12.15 -14.49 7.77
CA HIS A 279 -13.13 -15.45 7.28
C HIS A 279 -13.99 -14.93 6.12
N HIS A 280 -13.44 -14.04 5.29
CA HIS A 280 -14.15 -13.49 4.14
C HIS A 280 -14.76 -14.60 3.27
N GLY A 281 -16.01 -14.42 2.86
CA GLY A 281 -16.77 -15.40 2.07
C GLY A 281 -17.32 -16.60 2.85
N GLY A 282 -17.00 -16.75 4.14
CA GLY A 282 -17.48 -17.86 4.97
C GLY A 282 -17.10 -19.24 4.43
N ALA A 283 -17.92 -20.27 4.69
CA ALA A 283 -17.60 -21.63 4.29
C ALA A 283 -17.50 -21.83 2.77
N GLU A 284 -18.36 -21.18 1.99
CA GLU A 284 -18.42 -21.35 0.53
C GLU A 284 -17.43 -20.45 -0.21
N GLY A 285 -17.32 -19.17 0.17
CA GLY A 285 -16.44 -18.20 -0.47
C GLY A 285 -15.00 -18.23 0.05
N GLY A 286 -14.80 -18.67 1.30
CA GLY A 286 -13.49 -18.76 1.96
C GLY A 286 -12.70 -20.03 1.66
N SER A 287 -13.28 -20.96 0.89
CA SER A 287 -12.63 -22.22 0.49
C SER A 287 -12.52 -22.28 -1.03
N HIS A 288 -11.39 -22.75 -1.55
CA HIS A 288 -11.28 -23.10 -2.96
C HIS A 288 -12.19 -24.29 -3.27
N ALA A 289 -12.68 -24.36 -4.50
CA ALA A 289 -13.63 -25.39 -4.92
C ALA A 289 -13.14 -26.21 -6.13
N ALA A 290 -13.75 -27.37 -6.34
CA ALA A 290 -13.57 -28.20 -7.53
C ALA A 290 -14.26 -27.57 -8.77
N ALA A 291 -13.81 -27.94 -9.97
CA ALA A 291 -14.24 -27.30 -11.23
C ALA A 291 -15.76 -27.34 -11.53
N ASN A 292 -16.51 -28.25 -10.89
CA ASN A 292 -17.97 -28.33 -11.02
C ASN A 292 -18.74 -27.45 -10.00
N LYS A 293 -18.05 -26.61 -9.25
CA LYS A 293 -18.61 -25.70 -8.25
C LYS A 293 -18.24 -24.25 -8.57
N LYS A 294 -19.04 -23.32 -8.02
CA LYS A 294 -18.65 -21.90 -7.96
C LYS A 294 -17.37 -21.77 -7.12
N ASN A 295 -16.69 -20.63 -7.25
CA ASN A 295 -15.46 -20.34 -6.50
C ASN A 295 -14.29 -21.29 -6.81
N SER A 296 -14.26 -21.86 -8.03
CA SER A 296 -13.18 -22.73 -8.51
C SER A 296 -12.32 -22.00 -9.54
N THR A 297 -11.01 -22.00 -9.32
CA THR A 297 -10.01 -21.57 -10.31
C THR A 297 -8.65 -22.13 -9.90
N TRP A 298 -7.69 -22.17 -10.82
CA TRP A 298 -6.26 -22.28 -10.49
C TRP A 298 -5.58 -20.94 -10.75
N LEU A 299 -4.49 -20.66 -10.04
CA LEU A 299 -3.66 -19.51 -10.36
C LEU A 299 -2.85 -19.79 -11.63
N TRP A 300 -2.36 -18.72 -12.24
CA TRP A 300 -1.52 -18.75 -13.42
C TRP A 300 -0.27 -17.92 -13.19
N ASP A 301 0.91 -18.52 -13.36
CA ASP A 301 2.18 -17.79 -13.41
C ASP A 301 2.49 -17.46 -14.86
N SER A 302 2.23 -16.22 -15.27
CA SER A 302 2.36 -15.79 -16.66
C SER A 302 3.81 -15.70 -17.14
N ASP A 303 4.77 -15.43 -16.26
CA ASP A 303 6.18 -15.30 -16.65
C ASP A 303 6.82 -16.67 -16.89
N ASN A 304 6.45 -17.66 -16.07
CA ASN A 304 6.97 -19.02 -16.18
C ASN A 304 6.07 -19.96 -16.97
N ASN A 305 4.88 -19.50 -17.33
CA ASN A 305 3.90 -20.21 -18.15
C ASN A 305 3.49 -21.57 -17.55
N TYR A 306 3.10 -21.59 -16.27
CA TYR A 306 2.51 -22.76 -15.62
C TYR A 306 1.33 -22.40 -14.70
N PHE A 307 0.39 -23.33 -14.54
CA PHE A 307 -0.69 -23.19 -13.57
C PHE A 307 -0.24 -23.62 -12.17
N ILE A 308 -0.85 -23.01 -11.14
CA ILE A 308 -0.65 -23.37 -9.74
C ILE A 308 -1.99 -23.88 -9.18
N PRO A 309 -2.05 -25.16 -8.76
CA PRO A 309 -3.27 -25.76 -8.22
C PRO A 309 -3.84 -25.06 -6.99
N ASN A 310 -5.16 -25.08 -6.87
CA ASN A 310 -5.92 -24.52 -5.75
C ASN A 310 -6.17 -25.52 -4.60
N MET A 311 -5.24 -26.45 -4.43
CA MET A 311 -5.27 -27.49 -3.42
C MET A 311 -4.03 -27.41 -2.54
N TYR A 312 -4.04 -28.14 -1.44
CA TYR A 312 -2.86 -28.44 -0.65
C TYR A 312 -2.05 -29.57 -1.33
N LYS A 313 -0.79 -29.79 -0.92
CA LYS A 313 0.05 -30.87 -1.49
C LYS A 313 -0.50 -32.29 -1.27
N ASN A 314 -1.40 -32.46 -0.30
CA ASN A 314 -2.07 -33.73 -0.04
C ASN A 314 -3.28 -33.97 -0.97
N GLY A 315 -3.63 -33.01 -1.84
CA GLY A 315 -4.74 -33.08 -2.79
C GLY A 315 -6.08 -32.55 -2.27
N THR A 316 -6.20 -32.13 -1.00
CA THR A 316 -7.43 -31.51 -0.49
C THR A 316 -7.51 -30.04 -0.91
N LEU A 317 -8.73 -29.51 -1.13
CA LEU A 317 -8.92 -28.12 -1.53
C LEU A 317 -8.33 -27.15 -0.50
N ASN A 318 -7.68 -26.10 -1.01
CA ASN A 318 -7.03 -25.07 -0.20
C ASN A 318 -8.07 -24.04 0.28
N HIS A 319 -7.65 -23.12 1.14
CA HIS A 319 -8.49 -22.03 1.62
C HIS A 319 -7.99 -20.67 1.11
N ASP A 320 -8.85 -19.68 1.24
CA ASP A 320 -8.53 -18.29 0.96
C ASP A 320 -7.46 -17.74 1.92
N GLY A 321 -6.76 -16.68 1.50
CA GLY A 321 -5.80 -15.96 2.34
C GLY A 321 -6.39 -15.44 3.67
N MET A 322 -7.69 -15.17 3.68
CA MET A 322 -8.46 -14.72 4.85
C MET A 322 -9.06 -15.87 5.69
N ASN A 323 -8.82 -17.12 5.28
CA ASN A 323 -9.40 -18.32 5.91
C ASN A 323 -8.34 -19.38 6.25
N GLY A 324 -7.09 -18.95 6.48
CA GLY A 324 -6.00 -19.84 6.89
C GLY A 324 -5.49 -20.74 5.76
N GLY A 325 -5.60 -20.32 4.50
CA GLY A 325 -4.98 -21.00 3.38
C GLY A 325 -3.46 -20.99 3.46
N GLU A 326 -2.82 -21.74 2.57
CA GLU A 326 -1.36 -21.78 2.47
C GLU A 326 -0.90 -21.79 1.01
N ALA A 327 0.37 -21.46 0.77
CA ALA A 327 0.97 -21.64 -0.55
C ALA A 327 0.97 -23.12 -0.98
N TYR A 328 0.49 -23.44 -2.19
CA TYR A 328 0.50 -24.82 -2.69
C TYR A 328 1.90 -25.44 -2.65
N ASP A 329 2.88 -24.76 -3.22
CA ASP A 329 4.28 -25.17 -3.19
C ASP A 329 5.19 -23.96 -3.38
N ALA A 330 6.02 -23.68 -2.38
CA ALA A 330 7.00 -22.60 -2.40
C ALA A 330 7.99 -22.66 -3.58
N ARG A 331 8.12 -23.81 -4.26
CA ARG A 331 8.90 -23.94 -5.50
C ARG A 331 8.29 -23.19 -6.68
N TYR A 332 6.97 -22.98 -6.68
CA TYR A 332 6.22 -22.32 -7.76
C TYR A 332 5.75 -20.93 -7.35
N ASN A 333 5.19 -20.81 -6.15
CA ASN A 333 4.73 -19.55 -5.58
C ASN A 333 4.69 -19.68 -4.06
N VAL A 334 5.28 -18.72 -3.33
CA VAL A 334 5.34 -18.75 -1.88
C VAL A 334 4.10 -18.17 -1.20
N TYR A 335 3.10 -17.65 -1.93
CA TYR A 335 1.92 -17.01 -1.36
C TYR A 335 0.66 -17.86 -1.48
N THR A 336 -0.26 -17.63 -0.56
CA THR A 336 -1.60 -18.20 -0.61
C THR A 336 -2.41 -17.56 -1.73
N ALA A 337 -3.08 -18.39 -2.51
CA ALA A 337 -4.03 -17.97 -3.54
C ALA A 337 -5.33 -17.46 -2.93
N TYR A 338 -5.76 -16.25 -3.29
CA TYR A 338 -7.14 -15.81 -3.01
C TYR A 338 -8.14 -16.66 -3.79
N THR A 339 -9.33 -16.87 -3.22
CA THR A 339 -10.44 -17.51 -3.94
C THR A 339 -11.06 -16.55 -4.96
N PRO A 340 -11.78 -17.03 -5.99
CA PRO A 340 -12.51 -16.16 -6.91
C PRO A 340 -13.43 -15.14 -6.22
N ASN A 341 -14.04 -15.52 -5.09
CA ASN A 341 -14.85 -14.63 -4.25
C ASN A 341 -14.04 -13.44 -3.70
N SER A 342 -12.84 -13.69 -3.18
CA SER A 342 -11.96 -12.60 -2.74
C SER A 342 -11.40 -11.79 -3.93
N PHE A 343 -11.06 -12.45 -5.04
CA PHE A 343 -10.53 -11.79 -6.24
C PHE A 343 -11.48 -10.72 -6.79
N ILE A 344 -12.78 -10.99 -6.87
CA ILE A 344 -13.75 -10.01 -7.38
C ILE A 344 -13.88 -8.80 -6.45
N GLU A 345 -13.82 -9.01 -5.13
CA GLU A 345 -13.83 -7.91 -4.14
C GLU A 345 -12.56 -7.05 -4.23
N ILE A 346 -11.39 -7.70 -4.39
CA ILE A 346 -10.11 -7.00 -4.60
C ILE A 346 -10.16 -6.16 -5.88
N GLN A 347 -10.64 -6.74 -6.99
CA GLN A 347 -10.77 -6.04 -8.27
C GLN A 347 -11.73 -4.84 -8.14
N ASN A 348 -12.93 -5.06 -7.60
CA ASN A 348 -13.93 -4.00 -7.39
C ASN A 348 -13.36 -2.86 -6.56
N ARG A 349 -12.57 -3.17 -5.53
CA ARG A 349 -11.96 -2.12 -4.71
C ARG A 349 -10.95 -1.30 -5.49
N PHE A 350 -10.06 -1.92 -6.27
CA PHE A 350 -9.09 -1.18 -7.07
C PHE A 350 -9.76 -0.28 -8.10
N GLU A 351 -10.80 -0.76 -8.77
CA GLU A 351 -11.56 0.00 -9.76
C GLU A 351 -12.26 1.23 -9.15
N ASN A 352 -12.56 1.21 -7.85
CA ASN A 352 -13.18 2.33 -7.14
C ASN A 352 -12.17 3.35 -6.58
N GLN A 353 -10.87 3.09 -6.67
CA GLN A 353 -9.82 3.97 -6.13
C GLN A 353 -9.17 4.84 -7.21
N HIS A 354 -8.47 5.90 -6.78
CA HIS A 354 -7.62 6.68 -7.66
C HIS A 354 -6.31 5.93 -7.92
N VAL A 355 -5.64 6.23 -9.02
CA VAL A 355 -4.27 5.79 -9.28
C VAL A 355 -3.38 6.99 -9.55
N PHE A 356 -2.13 6.90 -9.13
CA PHE A 356 -1.09 7.86 -9.51
C PHE A 356 -0.82 7.76 -11.02
N SER A 357 -0.74 8.89 -11.71
CA SER A 357 -0.50 8.91 -13.16
C SER A 357 0.29 10.15 -13.58
N GLU A 358 1.50 9.95 -14.10
CA GLU A 358 2.36 11.04 -14.60
C GLU A 358 1.79 11.72 -15.86
N GLU A 359 1.02 10.99 -16.65
CA GLU A 359 0.38 11.50 -17.87
C GLU A 359 -0.85 12.36 -17.58
N SER A 360 -1.39 12.26 -16.37
CA SER A 360 -2.60 12.97 -15.96
C SER A 360 -2.32 14.43 -15.62
N LYS A 361 -3.22 15.34 -16.03
CA LYS A 361 -3.10 16.77 -15.69
C LYS A 361 -3.33 17.04 -14.20
N THR A 362 -4.07 16.17 -13.53
CA THR A 362 -4.32 16.24 -12.09
C THR A 362 -3.28 15.45 -11.30
N GLY A 363 -2.43 14.67 -11.99
CA GLY A 363 -1.52 13.70 -11.41
C GLY A 363 -2.18 12.38 -11.02
N TYR A 364 -3.49 12.24 -11.22
CA TYR A 364 -4.27 11.08 -10.82
C TYR A 364 -5.33 10.70 -11.86
N LYS A 365 -5.54 9.41 -12.06
CA LYS A 365 -6.69 8.89 -12.81
C LYS A 365 -7.63 8.11 -11.92
N LYS A 366 -8.88 7.96 -12.35
CA LYS A 366 -9.86 7.06 -11.75
C LYS A 366 -10.63 6.35 -12.85
N TRP A 367 -11.00 5.09 -12.62
CA TRP A 367 -11.83 4.35 -13.55
C TRP A 367 -13.25 4.93 -13.60
N ASP A 368 -13.74 5.19 -14.80
CA ASP A 368 -15.13 5.52 -15.07
C ASP A 368 -15.83 4.26 -15.65
N PRO A 369 -16.72 3.61 -14.89
CA PRO A 369 -17.38 2.39 -15.35
C PRO A 369 -18.45 2.63 -16.42
N GLU A 370 -18.93 3.86 -16.61
CA GLU A 370 -19.95 4.17 -17.63
C GLU A 370 -19.34 4.17 -19.03
N ILE A 371 -18.15 4.78 -19.17
CA ILE A 371 -17.42 4.84 -20.43
C ILE A 371 -16.30 3.79 -20.53
N LYS A 372 -16.01 3.08 -19.44
CA LYS A 372 -14.96 2.05 -19.32
C LYS A 372 -13.56 2.58 -19.66
N GLU A 373 -13.20 3.73 -19.08
CA GLU A 373 -11.87 4.35 -19.30
C GLU A 373 -11.27 4.90 -18.00
N MET A 374 -9.94 5.02 -17.95
CA MET A 374 -9.25 5.76 -16.90
C MET A 374 -9.24 7.26 -17.22
N VAL A 375 -9.94 8.07 -16.44
CA VAL A 375 -10.10 9.51 -16.66
C VAL A 375 -9.33 10.33 -15.63
N ASP A 376 -8.88 11.52 -16.00
CA ASP A 376 -8.28 12.50 -15.08
C ASP A 376 -9.24 12.81 -13.92
N ALA A 377 -8.76 12.67 -12.69
CA ALA A 377 -9.55 12.91 -11.48
C ALA A 377 -8.72 13.66 -10.44
N TYR A 378 -9.32 14.57 -9.67
CA TYR A 378 -8.62 15.22 -8.58
C TYR A 378 -8.72 14.40 -7.30
N LEU A 379 -7.60 14.23 -6.61
CA LEU A 379 -7.55 13.58 -5.31
C LEU A 379 -8.03 14.55 -4.22
N GLU A 380 -9.16 14.25 -3.57
CA GLU A 380 -9.71 15.06 -2.49
C GLU A 380 -8.96 14.86 -1.17
N LEU A 381 -8.37 15.93 -0.64
CA LEU A 381 -7.49 15.93 0.53
C LEU A 381 -8.03 16.74 1.71
N SER A 382 -9.22 17.33 1.62
CA SER A 382 -9.78 18.20 2.67
C SER A 382 -9.81 17.55 4.06
N GLN A 383 -10.13 16.26 4.16
CA GLN A 383 -10.11 15.52 5.43
C GLN A 383 -8.75 15.56 6.14
N TYR A 384 -7.64 15.67 5.39
CA TYR A 384 -6.30 15.68 5.98
C TYR A 384 -5.94 17.03 6.59
N ASN A 385 -6.62 18.09 6.19
CA ASN A 385 -6.39 19.46 6.63
C ASN A 385 -7.71 20.08 7.07
N ALA A 386 -8.42 19.40 7.97
CA ALA A 386 -9.66 19.88 8.56
C ALA A 386 -9.54 19.98 10.08
N ILE A 387 -10.26 20.94 10.67
CA ILE A 387 -10.63 20.86 12.08
C ILE A 387 -11.95 20.12 12.17
N GLU A 388 -11.93 18.97 12.82
CA GLU A 388 -13.13 18.21 13.15
C GLU A 388 -13.77 18.77 14.41
N PHE A 389 -15.09 18.91 14.42
CA PHE A 389 -15.83 19.48 15.52
C PHE A 389 -17.14 18.73 15.77
N THR A 390 -17.42 18.47 17.04
CA THR A 390 -18.68 17.90 17.53
C THR A 390 -19.27 18.83 18.58
N ALA A 391 -20.60 18.91 18.63
CA ALA A 391 -21.27 19.70 19.65
C ALA A 391 -21.35 18.94 20.98
N ILE A 392 -21.53 19.68 22.08
CA ILE A 392 -22.03 19.08 23.31
C ILE A 392 -23.45 18.59 23.03
N ASN A 393 -23.77 17.36 23.40
CA ASN A 393 -25.07 16.77 23.06
C ASN A 393 -26.25 17.63 23.53
N GLY A 394 -27.14 17.97 22.59
CA GLY A 394 -28.32 18.80 22.83
C GLY A 394 -28.07 20.31 22.84
N SER A 395 -26.82 20.77 22.65
CA SER A 395 -26.49 22.19 22.52
C SER A 395 -26.61 22.68 21.07
N ASP A 396 -26.59 24.00 20.86
CA ASP A 396 -26.48 24.58 19.53
C ASP A 396 -25.01 24.86 19.19
N ILE A 397 -24.66 24.73 17.91
CA ILE A 397 -23.40 25.26 17.38
C ILE A 397 -23.63 26.72 17.01
N THR A 398 -22.92 27.63 17.66
CA THR A 398 -23.09 29.07 17.48
C THR A 398 -22.19 29.64 16.38
N THR A 399 -22.51 30.85 15.91
CA THR A 399 -21.64 31.58 14.96
C THR A 399 -20.27 31.89 15.56
N ASN A 400 -20.17 32.07 16.87
CA ASN A 400 -18.91 32.33 17.57
C ASN A 400 -18.02 31.09 17.59
N ASP A 401 -18.60 29.91 17.80
CA ASP A 401 -17.87 28.63 17.77
C ASP A 401 -17.23 28.45 16.39
N LEU A 402 -18.03 28.59 15.32
CA LEU A 402 -17.53 28.42 13.96
C LEU A 402 -16.54 29.51 13.55
N ASN A 403 -16.76 30.78 13.94
CA ASN A 403 -15.77 31.84 13.68
C ASN A 403 -14.43 31.55 14.36
N SER A 404 -14.44 30.98 15.58
CA SER A 404 -13.23 30.59 16.30
C SER A 404 -12.47 29.47 15.58
N LEU A 405 -13.19 28.45 15.09
CA LEU A 405 -12.60 27.36 14.30
C LEU A 405 -12.06 27.86 12.95
N LEU A 406 -12.84 28.66 12.22
CA LEU A 406 -12.47 29.22 10.91
C LEU A 406 -11.26 30.15 10.98
N LYS A 407 -11.00 30.77 12.13
CA LYS A 407 -9.78 31.55 12.37
C LYS A 407 -8.53 30.66 12.50
N LYS A 408 -8.68 29.43 12.99
CA LYS A 408 -7.59 28.46 13.13
C LYS A 408 -7.31 27.72 11.83
N ASN A 409 -8.37 27.30 11.12
CA ASN A 409 -8.27 26.65 9.83
C ASN A 409 -9.49 27.00 8.97
N LYS A 410 -9.26 27.32 7.70
CA LYS A 410 -10.34 27.62 6.75
C LYS A 410 -11.16 26.40 6.38
N ASN A 411 -10.74 25.19 6.72
CA ASN A 411 -11.48 23.97 6.44
C ASN A 411 -11.94 23.32 7.76
N VAL A 412 -13.24 23.19 7.93
CA VAL A 412 -13.89 22.69 9.15
C VAL A 412 -14.92 21.63 8.78
N ILE A 413 -14.90 20.52 9.50
CA ILE A 413 -15.86 19.42 9.38
C ILE A 413 -16.65 19.33 10.69
N ILE A 414 -17.97 19.41 10.60
CA ILE A 414 -18.89 19.23 11.71
C ILE A 414 -19.47 17.83 11.64
N TYR A 415 -19.21 17.02 12.65
CA TYR A 415 -19.87 15.73 12.84
C TYR A 415 -21.07 15.90 13.76
N ASN A 416 -22.24 15.48 13.28
CA ASN A 416 -23.50 15.54 14.01
C ASN A 416 -24.07 14.13 14.16
N GLY A 417 -24.12 13.61 15.39
CA GLY A 417 -24.42 12.21 15.65
C GLY A 417 -25.07 11.99 17.01
N ASN A 418 -25.51 10.75 17.24
CA ASN A 418 -26.12 10.38 18.51
C ASN A 418 -25.08 10.51 19.64
N GLY A 419 -25.37 11.34 20.64
CA GLY A 419 -24.44 11.61 21.75
C GLY A 419 -23.58 12.87 21.57
N TYR A 420 -23.67 13.56 20.44
CA TYR A 420 -23.07 14.87 20.16
C TYR A 420 -23.94 15.67 19.18
N HIS A 421 -25.26 15.52 19.32
CA HIS A 421 -26.25 16.12 18.43
C HIS A 421 -26.39 17.61 18.71
N ALA A 422 -26.35 18.43 17.65
CA ALA A 422 -26.67 19.84 17.71
C ALA A 422 -28.10 20.10 17.20
N GLN A 423 -28.93 20.79 17.98
CA GLN A 423 -30.29 21.14 17.51
C GLN A 423 -30.24 22.18 16.39
N LYS A 424 -29.42 23.22 16.56
CA LYS A 424 -29.18 24.26 15.55
C LYS A 424 -27.69 24.37 15.23
N ILE A 425 -27.39 24.52 13.95
CA ILE A 425 -26.04 24.78 13.44
C ILE A 425 -26.07 26.15 12.77
N ASN A 426 -25.45 27.14 13.40
CA ASN A 426 -25.49 28.54 12.98
C ASN A 426 -24.22 28.94 12.22
N ILE A 427 -24.26 28.90 10.88
CA ILE A 427 -23.13 29.31 10.04
C ILE A 427 -22.97 30.85 10.10
N PRO A 428 -21.77 31.38 10.39
CA PRO A 428 -21.53 32.83 10.40
C PRO A 428 -21.71 33.43 9.01
N LEU A 429 -22.06 34.72 8.92
CA LEU A 429 -22.15 35.40 7.63
C LEU A 429 -20.82 35.33 6.87
N ALA A 430 -20.90 35.06 5.57
CA ALA A 430 -19.75 35.11 4.69
C ALA A 430 -19.19 36.55 4.64
N ASN A 431 -17.86 36.65 4.70
CA ASN A 431 -17.11 37.91 4.68
C ASN A 431 -15.68 37.63 4.20
N GLU A 432 -14.91 38.68 3.91
CA GLU A 432 -13.54 38.52 3.41
C GLU A 432 -12.61 37.69 4.31
N ASN A 433 -12.83 37.65 5.64
CA ASN A 433 -11.99 36.83 6.53
C ASN A 433 -12.23 35.33 6.33
N ASN A 434 -13.48 34.92 6.07
CA ASN A 434 -13.82 33.52 5.82
C ASN A 434 -13.91 33.18 4.32
N LYS A 435 -13.44 34.07 3.43
CA LYS A 435 -13.35 33.77 2.00
C LYS A 435 -12.51 32.54 1.73
N ASN A 436 -13.02 31.67 0.86
CA ASN A 436 -12.53 30.33 0.54
C ASN A 436 -12.56 29.35 1.71
N ALA A 437 -13.25 29.68 2.81
CA ALA A 437 -13.48 28.70 3.86
C ALA A 437 -14.45 27.61 3.39
N ILE A 438 -14.18 26.40 3.83
CA ILE A 438 -14.92 25.18 3.54
C ILE A 438 -15.56 24.73 4.85
N LEU A 439 -16.88 24.55 4.83
CA LEU A 439 -17.62 23.95 5.94
C LEU A 439 -18.33 22.72 5.44
N ARG A 440 -17.97 21.56 5.99
CA ARG A 440 -18.66 20.29 5.76
C ARG A 440 -19.46 19.91 7.00
N ILE A 441 -20.66 19.39 6.80
CA ILE A 441 -21.52 18.89 7.87
C ILE A 441 -21.91 17.47 7.50
N GLU A 442 -21.56 16.52 8.37
CA GLU A 442 -21.88 15.11 8.22
C GLU A 442 -22.79 14.68 9.36
N SER A 443 -24.00 14.29 9.02
CA SER A 443 -25.03 13.95 10.00
C SER A 443 -25.36 12.47 9.95
N ILE A 444 -25.08 11.76 11.04
CA ILE A 444 -25.53 10.38 11.28
C ILE A 444 -26.56 10.28 12.41
N ALA A 445 -26.97 11.42 12.99
CA ALA A 445 -27.92 11.49 14.09
C ALA A 445 -29.32 11.04 13.67
N ASP A 446 -30.05 10.39 14.59
CA ASP A 446 -31.44 10.00 14.37
C ASP A 446 -32.42 11.19 14.43
N TYR A 447 -32.00 12.28 15.07
CA TYR A 447 -32.77 13.51 15.20
C TYR A 447 -32.36 14.53 14.13
N ASN A 448 -33.34 15.24 13.57
CA ASN A 448 -33.07 16.32 12.63
C ASN A 448 -32.40 17.52 13.33
N SER A 449 -31.66 18.30 12.54
CA SER A 449 -31.06 19.57 12.98
C SER A 449 -31.47 20.71 12.05
N GLU A 450 -31.51 21.93 12.58
CA GLU A 450 -31.70 23.15 11.78
C GLU A 450 -30.35 23.73 11.39
N LEU A 451 -30.07 23.83 10.09
CA LEU A 451 -28.93 24.55 9.55
C LEU A 451 -29.33 25.97 9.18
N HIS A 452 -28.75 26.94 9.88
CA HIS A 452 -28.93 28.37 9.63
C HIS A 452 -27.77 28.86 8.76
N VAL A 453 -28.03 29.17 7.49
CA VAL A 453 -27.03 29.56 6.49
C VAL A 453 -27.60 30.59 5.52
N ASN A 454 -26.85 31.66 5.21
CA ASN A 454 -27.30 32.75 4.33
C ASN A 454 -28.68 33.31 4.69
N ASN A 455 -28.95 33.51 5.98
CA ASN A 455 -30.25 33.94 6.53
C ASN A 455 -31.43 33.04 6.15
N LYS A 456 -31.18 31.77 5.83
CA LYS A 456 -32.19 30.73 5.57
C LYS A 456 -31.99 29.57 6.54
N ILE A 457 -33.09 28.87 6.83
CA ILE A 457 -33.08 27.65 7.62
C ILE A 457 -33.26 26.46 6.66
N LYS A 458 -32.39 25.47 6.79
CA LYS A 458 -32.50 24.18 6.09
C LYS A 458 -32.55 23.06 7.12
N LEU A 459 -33.25 21.98 6.79
CA LEU A 459 -33.30 20.80 7.63
C LEU A 459 -32.14 19.86 7.25
N ILE A 460 -31.41 19.39 8.25
CA ILE A 460 -30.43 18.31 8.12
C ILE A 460 -31.03 17.04 8.72
N LYS A 461 -30.95 15.94 7.97
CA LYS A 461 -31.46 14.62 8.34
C LYS A 461 -30.31 13.62 8.53
N LYS A 462 -30.66 12.42 9.00
CA LYS A 462 -29.75 11.29 9.05
C LYS A 462 -29.19 10.98 7.65
N ASN A 463 -27.88 10.74 7.58
CA ASN A 463 -27.08 10.47 6.39
C ASN A 463 -26.90 11.66 5.43
N ASP A 464 -27.28 12.88 5.83
CA ASP A 464 -26.95 14.06 5.05
C ASP A 464 -25.45 14.37 5.18
N SER A 465 -24.78 14.58 4.04
CA SER A 465 -23.44 15.18 3.94
C SER A 465 -23.55 16.43 3.07
N ILE A 466 -23.29 17.59 3.67
CA ILE A 466 -23.49 18.89 3.01
C ILE A 466 -22.19 19.69 3.09
N CYS A 467 -21.81 20.34 1.99
CA CYS A 467 -20.64 21.21 1.93
C CYS A 467 -21.00 22.62 1.47
N TYR A 468 -20.38 23.62 2.10
CA TYR A 468 -20.44 25.02 1.71
C TYR A 468 -19.04 25.60 1.55
N ILE A 469 -18.87 26.47 0.54
CA ILE A 469 -17.67 27.28 0.34
C ILE A 469 -18.07 28.76 0.39
N SER A 470 -17.42 29.55 1.25
CA SER A 470 -17.62 31.00 1.29
C SER A 470 -16.87 31.68 0.15
N ASP A 471 -17.54 32.52 -0.62
CA ASP A 471 -16.90 33.41 -1.61
C ASP A 471 -16.51 34.78 -1.04
N GLY A 472 -16.73 34.99 0.26
CA GLY A 472 -16.54 36.28 0.94
C GLY A 472 -17.80 37.14 1.02
N TYR A 473 -18.90 36.73 0.40
CA TYR A 473 -20.20 37.42 0.43
C TYR A 473 -21.36 36.49 0.75
N THR A 474 -21.32 35.24 0.27
CA THR A 474 -22.31 34.19 0.53
C THR A 474 -21.63 32.82 0.70
N TRP A 475 -22.30 31.92 1.41
CA TRP A 475 -21.92 30.50 1.45
C TRP A 475 -22.56 29.76 0.28
N ASN A 476 -21.75 29.34 -0.68
CA ASN A 476 -22.20 28.60 -1.84
C ASN A 476 -22.26 27.11 -1.53
N ARG A 477 -23.43 26.51 -1.69
CA ARG A 477 -23.59 25.07 -1.52
C ARG A 477 -22.87 24.34 -2.64
N LYS A 478 -22.05 23.37 -2.27
CA LYS A 478 -21.36 22.45 -3.19
C LYS A 478 -21.84 21.04 -2.86
N ASP A 479 -22.94 20.65 -3.48
CA ASP A 479 -23.39 19.26 -3.50
C ASP A 479 -22.58 18.52 -4.58
N ASN A 480 -22.25 17.24 -4.35
CA ASN A 480 -21.57 16.28 -5.26
C ASN A 480 -20.08 16.00 -5.05
N ASN A 481 -19.54 16.07 -3.83
CA ASN A 481 -18.14 15.68 -3.58
C ASN A 481 -17.13 16.37 -4.52
N GLU A 482 -17.45 17.58 -5.04
CA GLU A 482 -16.52 18.34 -5.87
C GLU A 482 -15.20 18.49 -5.14
N THR A 483 -14.09 18.24 -5.83
CA THR A 483 -12.80 18.30 -5.19
C THR A 483 -12.43 19.73 -4.85
N ILE A 484 -12.35 20.04 -3.56
CA ILE A 484 -12.16 21.40 -3.03
C ILE A 484 -10.70 21.64 -2.65
N LEU A 485 -10.05 20.64 -2.04
CA LEU A 485 -8.65 20.69 -1.68
C LEU A 485 -7.91 19.53 -2.34
N TYR A 486 -7.01 19.84 -3.26
CA TYR A 486 -6.20 18.86 -3.96
C TYR A 486 -4.76 19.34 -4.12
N LYS A 487 -3.87 18.39 -4.43
CA LYS A 487 -2.48 18.66 -4.81
C LYS A 487 -2.12 17.86 -6.04
N VAL A 488 -1.29 18.45 -6.90
CA VAL A 488 -0.75 17.80 -8.09
C VAL A 488 0.74 17.57 -7.88
N PRO A 489 1.23 16.32 -7.90
CA PRO A 489 2.67 16.05 -7.84
C PRO A 489 3.33 16.57 -9.11
N TYR A 490 4.49 17.22 -8.99
CA TYR A 490 5.23 17.70 -10.17
C TYR A 490 6.18 16.64 -10.75
N LYS A 491 6.51 15.62 -9.95
CA LYS A 491 7.14 14.36 -10.39
C LYS A 491 6.55 13.22 -9.57
N GLN A 492 6.41 12.07 -10.21
CA GLN A 492 6.01 10.82 -9.58
C GLN A 492 7.07 9.77 -9.89
N GLY A 493 7.03 8.65 -9.18
CA GLY A 493 7.94 7.53 -9.42
C GLY A 493 9.45 7.82 -9.29
N VAL A 494 9.83 8.85 -8.55
CA VAL A 494 11.24 9.23 -8.34
C VAL A 494 11.76 8.74 -6.99
N PRO A 495 13.08 8.54 -6.82
CA PRO A 495 13.67 8.34 -5.50
C PRO A 495 13.43 9.53 -4.58
N VAL A 496 13.03 9.27 -3.34
CA VAL A 496 12.64 10.30 -2.36
C VAL A 496 13.46 10.24 -1.07
N VAL A 497 13.62 11.38 -0.43
CA VAL A 497 13.97 11.53 0.98
C VAL A 497 12.71 12.00 1.70
N THR A 498 12.11 11.13 2.52
CA THR A 498 10.90 11.46 3.27
C THR A 498 11.30 12.01 4.63
N LEU A 499 11.05 13.31 4.82
CA LEU A 499 11.29 14.03 6.06
C LEU A 499 10.07 13.92 6.95
N MET A 500 10.27 13.53 8.21
CA MET A 500 9.17 13.32 9.14
C MET A 500 9.52 13.74 10.56
N GLY A 501 8.51 14.10 11.33
CA GLY A 501 8.67 14.45 12.75
C GLY A 501 7.36 14.80 13.42
N PHE A 502 7.44 15.03 14.73
CA PHE A 502 6.35 15.57 15.53
C PHE A 502 6.59 17.05 15.81
N TYR A 503 5.51 17.83 15.82
CA TYR A 503 5.55 19.23 16.17
C TYR A 503 4.32 19.66 16.95
N ASP A 504 4.51 20.60 17.87
CA ASP A 504 3.44 21.18 18.65
C ASP A 504 3.18 22.63 18.25
N PRO A 505 2.09 22.95 17.52
CA PRO A 505 1.75 24.33 17.16
C PRO A 505 1.68 25.31 18.35
N LYS A 506 1.46 24.80 19.57
CA LYS A 506 1.38 25.60 20.79
C LYS A 506 2.73 25.83 21.48
N ASP A 507 3.79 25.15 21.03
CA ASP A 507 5.15 25.24 21.60
C ASP A 507 5.20 24.90 23.10
N VAL A 508 4.42 23.90 23.54
CA VAL A 508 4.37 23.38 24.92
C VAL A 508 5.05 22.02 25.03
N ILE A 509 4.92 21.18 23.99
CA ILE A 509 5.62 19.88 23.90
C ILE A 509 6.80 20.03 22.94
N ASP A 510 7.98 19.58 23.37
CA ASP A 510 9.22 19.66 22.58
C ASP A 510 9.07 18.93 21.24
N SER A 511 9.14 19.71 20.16
CA SER A 511 9.05 19.19 18.79
C SER A 511 10.31 18.42 18.40
N TYR A 512 10.17 17.45 17.49
CA TYR A 512 11.26 16.55 17.13
C TYR A 512 11.19 16.09 15.66
N ILE A 513 12.23 16.40 14.89
CA ILE A 513 12.43 15.84 13.55
C ILE A 513 13.07 14.46 13.72
N TYR A 514 12.52 13.41 13.11
CA TYR A 514 13.07 12.04 13.09
C TYR A 514 14.13 11.85 11.98
N PRO A 515 14.95 10.78 12.01
CA PRO A 515 15.89 10.53 10.93
C PRO A 515 15.13 10.29 9.63
N SER A 516 15.63 10.85 8.52
CA SER A 516 14.94 10.77 7.23
C SER A 516 14.88 9.34 6.71
N LEU A 517 13.78 9.01 6.02
CA LEU A 517 13.66 7.79 5.24
C LEU A 517 14.13 8.02 3.81
N TYR A 518 14.71 7.00 3.18
CA TYR A 518 15.24 7.06 1.81
C TYR A 518 14.57 6.00 0.96
N GLY A 519 13.62 6.41 0.10
CA GLY A 519 12.81 5.53 -0.74
C GLY A 519 13.27 5.50 -2.20
N SER A 520 13.07 4.38 -2.87
CA SER A 520 13.38 4.23 -4.30
C SER A 520 12.33 4.83 -5.24
N TYR A 521 11.08 4.96 -4.78
CA TYR A 521 9.93 5.42 -5.55
C TYR A 521 8.98 6.20 -4.64
N GLY A 522 8.54 7.37 -5.08
CA GLY A 522 7.62 8.24 -4.37
C GLY A 522 7.21 9.44 -5.21
N MET A 523 6.34 10.26 -4.64
CA MET A 523 5.68 11.38 -5.30
C MET A 523 6.13 12.65 -4.62
N VAL A 524 6.50 13.67 -5.40
CA VAL A 524 7.03 14.93 -4.88
C VAL A 524 6.17 16.11 -5.31
N TYR A 525 6.00 17.03 -4.37
CA TYR A 525 5.09 18.17 -4.49
C TYR A 525 5.86 19.48 -4.36
N SER A 526 5.31 20.52 -4.99
CA SER A 526 5.89 21.85 -4.89
C SER A 526 5.86 22.33 -3.44
N HIS A 527 6.92 23.01 -3.03
CA HIS A 527 6.94 23.75 -1.77
C HIS A 527 5.97 24.94 -1.84
N ASP A 528 5.61 25.50 -0.69
CA ASP A 528 4.73 26.65 -0.63
C ASP A 528 5.44 27.90 -1.16
N LYS A 529 4.76 28.67 -2.02
CA LYS A 529 5.31 29.92 -2.61
C LYS A 529 5.33 31.07 -1.61
N LYS A 530 4.47 31.01 -0.60
CA LYS A 530 4.33 32.00 0.47
C LYS A 530 4.06 31.23 1.76
N ILE A 531 4.80 31.56 2.82
CA ILE A 531 4.64 31.00 4.15
C ILE A 531 4.05 32.07 5.07
N ASP A 532 3.08 31.68 5.89
CA ASP A 532 2.72 32.46 7.06
C ASP A 532 3.71 32.10 8.19
N THR A 533 4.66 32.99 8.44
CA THR A 533 5.71 32.80 9.46
C THR A 533 5.17 32.73 10.89
N GLN A 534 3.91 33.14 11.12
CA GLN A 534 3.24 33.00 12.41
C GLN A 534 2.64 31.60 12.61
N MET A 535 2.55 30.80 11.54
CA MET A 535 2.13 29.40 11.61
C MET A 535 3.35 28.47 11.59
N PRO A 536 3.25 27.22 12.08
CA PRO A 536 4.33 26.27 11.99
C PRO A 536 4.70 25.93 10.53
N TYR A 537 5.99 25.82 10.23
CA TYR A 537 6.48 25.44 8.91
C TYR A 537 7.78 24.64 8.98
N LEU A 538 8.00 23.78 7.98
CA LEU A 538 9.24 23.05 7.77
C LEU A 538 10.05 23.74 6.67
N GLU A 539 11.31 24.05 6.96
CA GLU A 539 12.29 24.55 6.01
C GLU A 539 13.30 23.46 5.67
N VAL A 540 13.60 23.29 4.39
CA VAL A 540 14.57 22.32 3.88
C VAL A 540 15.64 23.07 3.10
N ILE A 541 16.89 22.88 3.50
CA ILE A 541 18.07 23.48 2.87
C ILE A 541 18.77 22.40 2.03
N PHE A 542 19.11 22.76 0.80
CA PHE A 542 19.78 21.88 -0.17
C PHE A 542 21.28 22.17 -0.26
N GLU A 543 22.04 21.21 -0.77
CA GLU A 543 23.49 21.31 -0.97
C GLU A 543 23.89 22.53 -1.84
N ASP A 544 23.04 22.92 -2.80
CA ASP A 544 23.26 24.08 -3.68
C ASP A 544 22.86 25.43 -3.05
N GLY A 545 22.44 25.43 -1.78
CA GLY A 545 22.02 26.62 -1.04
C GLY A 545 20.57 27.05 -1.27
N LYS A 546 19.80 26.34 -2.12
CA LYS A 546 18.36 26.59 -2.25
C LYS A 546 17.62 26.23 -0.96
N ILE A 547 16.44 26.81 -0.82
CA ILE A 547 15.54 26.60 0.32
C ILE A 547 14.14 26.31 -0.20
N SER A 548 13.53 25.24 0.33
CA SER A 548 12.11 24.93 0.17
C SER A 548 11.41 25.04 1.51
N GLN A 549 10.19 25.57 1.54
CA GLN A 549 9.40 25.72 2.76
C GLN A 549 8.01 25.10 2.61
N TYR A 550 7.54 24.45 3.66
CA TYR A 550 6.32 23.66 3.69
C TYR A 550 5.47 24.09 4.89
N GLN A 551 4.31 24.68 4.64
CA GLN A 551 3.38 25.10 5.69
C GLN A 551 2.80 23.86 6.40
N LEU A 552 2.70 23.94 7.73
CA LEU A 552 2.07 22.94 8.58
C LEU A 552 0.85 23.55 9.28
N HIS A 553 0.01 22.70 9.88
CA HIS A 553 -1.20 23.15 10.59
C HIS A 553 -0.85 24.00 11.84
N ASN A 554 -1.67 25.02 12.10
CA ASN A 554 -1.51 25.91 13.27
C ASN A 554 -2.48 25.56 14.43
N PHE A 555 -2.88 24.30 14.52
CA PHE A 555 -3.76 23.80 15.59
C PHE A 555 -3.36 22.37 15.92
N ARG A 556 -3.52 21.96 17.18
CA ARG A 556 -3.42 20.54 17.55
C ARG A 556 -4.66 19.82 17.06
N SER A 557 -4.48 18.75 16.30
CA SER A 557 -5.60 17.88 15.93
C SER A 557 -6.06 17.02 17.12
N ASN A 558 -5.12 16.66 18.01
CA ASN A 558 -5.41 16.05 19.30
C ASN A 558 -4.83 16.95 20.40
N GLU A 559 -5.67 17.44 21.30
CA GLU A 559 -5.28 18.43 22.30
C GLU A 559 -4.17 17.97 23.26
N GLU A 560 -3.98 16.66 23.44
CA GLU A 560 -2.97 16.07 24.32
C GLU A 560 -1.66 15.72 23.60
N MET A 561 -1.62 15.81 22.27
CA MET A 561 -0.51 15.31 21.47
C MET A 561 -0.01 16.31 20.42
N MET A 562 1.24 16.13 20.02
CA MET A 562 1.84 16.79 18.86
C MET A 562 1.20 16.31 17.56
N ASN A 563 1.13 17.20 16.56
CA ASN A 563 0.86 16.80 15.19
C ASN A 563 2.09 16.11 14.58
N LYS A 564 1.90 15.35 13.50
CA LYS A 564 2.99 14.81 12.68
C LYS A 564 3.13 15.59 11.37
N PHE A 565 4.37 15.72 10.88
CA PHE A 565 4.66 16.19 9.52
C PHE A 565 5.34 15.08 8.71
N HIS A 566 5.12 15.10 7.40
CA HIS A 566 5.63 14.11 6.45
C HIS A 566 5.75 14.75 5.06
N VAL A 567 6.98 14.88 4.56
CA VAL A 567 7.28 15.59 3.30
C VAL A 567 8.25 14.79 2.46
N ASN A 568 7.85 14.44 1.23
CA ASN A 568 8.74 13.85 0.25
C ASN A 568 9.56 14.93 -0.48
N ILE A 569 10.88 14.80 -0.41
CA ILE A 569 11.84 15.58 -1.18
C ILE A 569 12.45 14.69 -2.25
N GLU A 570 12.62 15.20 -3.46
CA GLU A 570 13.33 14.45 -4.51
C GLU A 570 14.78 14.22 -4.07
N ARG A 571 15.21 12.96 -4.02
CA ARG A 571 16.54 12.58 -3.51
C ARG A 571 17.68 13.20 -4.32
N SER A 572 17.46 13.47 -5.61
CA SER A 572 18.45 14.08 -6.49
C SER A 572 18.76 15.55 -6.15
N LEU A 573 17.89 16.21 -5.37
CA LEU A 573 18.07 17.60 -4.95
C LEU A 573 19.06 17.73 -3.78
N ASN A 574 19.50 16.62 -3.18
CA ASN A 574 20.45 16.59 -2.07
C ASN A 574 20.05 17.52 -0.91
N PRO A 575 18.92 17.26 -0.21
CA PRO A 575 18.60 17.96 1.02
C PRO A 575 19.67 17.66 2.08
N ILE A 576 20.22 18.70 2.72
CA ILE A 576 21.28 18.57 3.72
C ILE A 576 20.81 18.92 5.12
N LYS A 577 19.71 19.68 5.26
CA LYS A 577 19.21 20.10 6.57
C LYS A 577 17.72 20.39 6.54
N ALA A 578 17.06 20.08 7.66
CA ALA A 578 15.68 20.44 7.92
C ALA A 578 15.59 21.26 9.21
N ASN A 579 14.90 22.40 9.17
CA ASN A 579 14.60 23.25 10.30
C ASN A 579 13.08 23.31 10.49
N LEU A 580 12.61 23.06 11.70
CA LEU A 580 11.22 23.21 12.08
C LEU A 580 11.02 24.54 12.80
N TYR A 581 10.10 25.35 12.30
CA TYR A 581 9.78 26.66 12.85
C TYR A 581 8.38 26.67 13.46
N ILE A 582 8.25 27.36 14.60
CA ILE A 582 6.99 27.69 15.26
C ILE A 582 7.07 29.15 15.68
N ASN A 583 6.06 29.95 15.30
CA ASN A 583 6.06 31.41 15.51
C ASN A 583 7.37 32.08 15.05
N ASN A 584 7.86 31.68 13.86
CA ASN A 584 9.11 32.12 13.25
C ASN A 584 10.39 31.88 14.07
N LYS A 585 10.36 30.94 15.03
CA LYS A 585 11.53 30.50 15.78
C LYS A 585 11.84 29.05 15.45
N ILE A 586 13.12 28.74 15.25
CA ILE A 586 13.56 27.35 15.08
C ILE A 586 13.38 26.64 16.42
N VAL A 587 12.52 25.61 16.45
CA VAL A 587 12.31 24.76 17.63
C VAL A 587 13.10 23.46 17.55
N HIS A 588 13.42 22.99 16.33
CA HIS A 588 14.27 21.82 16.12
C HIS A 588 14.97 21.88 14.76
N SER A 589 16.20 21.39 14.70
CA SER A 589 16.96 21.24 13.45
C SER A 589 17.54 19.83 13.36
N ARG A 590 17.65 19.31 12.14
CA ARG A 590 18.33 18.04 11.87
C ARG A 590 19.08 18.09 10.54
N GLU A 591 20.33 17.65 10.58
CA GLU A 591 21.11 17.36 9.38
C GLU A 591 20.53 16.13 8.66
N VAL A 592 20.51 16.19 7.34
CA VAL A 592 20.02 15.14 6.45
C VAL A 592 21.22 14.54 5.72
N GLU A 593 21.37 13.23 5.82
CA GLU A 593 22.51 12.52 5.24
C GLU A 593 22.36 12.37 3.72
N ILE A 594 23.38 12.75 2.95
CA ILE A 594 23.41 12.45 1.52
C ILE A 594 23.85 11.00 1.32
N LYS A 595 22.89 10.14 0.99
CA LYS A 595 23.14 8.73 0.70
C LYS A 595 23.27 8.48 -0.80
N LYS A 596 24.43 8.00 -1.24
CA LYS A 596 24.74 7.76 -2.68
C LYS A 596 24.13 6.47 -3.24
N ASN A 597 24.06 5.41 -2.43
CA ASN A 597 23.50 4.13 -2.87
C ASN A 597 21.99 4.23 -3.02
N ARG A 598 21.45 3.79 -4.17
CA ARG A 598 20.01 3.80 -4.42
C ARG A 598 19.46 2.39 -4.38
N LEU A 599 18.36 2.20 -3.66
CA LEU A 599 17.57 0.98 -3.74
C LEU A 599 16.82 0.96 -5.08
N LEU A 600 16.61 -0.24 -5.60
CA LEU A 600 15.88 -0.44 -6.86
C LEU A 600 14.39 -0.60 -6.57
N THR A 601 13.56 -0.01 -7.43
CA THR A 601 12.13 -0.32 -7.51
C THR A 601 11.91 -1.50 -8.43
N THR A 602 10.98 -2.40 -8.07
CA THR A 602 10.52 -3.43 -9.00
C THR A 602 9.15 -3.04 -9.52
N ILE A 603 8.96 -3.13 -10.83
CA ILE A 603 7.68 -2.93 -11.51
C ILE A 603 7.35 -4.23 -12.21
N ASN A 604 6.29 -4.92 -11.79
CA ASN A 604 5.80 -6.14 -12.44
C ASN A 604 4.57 -5.79 -13.30
N GLY A 605 4.41 -6.47 -14.43
CA GLY A 605 3.33 -6.23 -15.41
C GLY A 605 3.69 -5.32 -16.58
N ASP A 606 4.81 -4.59 -16.49
CA ASP A 606 5.43 -3.91 -17.62
C ASP A 606 6.63 -4.70 -18.14
N ILE A 607 6.65 -4.92 -19.45
CA ILE A 607 7.86 -5.36 -20.15
C ILE A 607 8.70 -4.11 -20.32
N VAL A 608 9.76 -3.98 -19.52
CA VAL A 608 10.80 -2.96 -19.72
C VAL A 608 11.78 -3.43 -20.77
#